data_AF-A0AAD5V6T7-F1
#
_entry.id   AF-A0AAD5V6T7-F1
#
_cell.length_a   1.000
_cell.length_b   1.000
_cell.length_c   1.000
_cell.angle_alpha   90.00
_cell.angle_beta   90.00
_cell.angle_gamma   90.00
#
_symmetry.space_group_name_H-M   'P 1'
#
loop_
_entity.id
_entity.type
_entity.pdbx_description
1 polymer ?
#
loop_
_entity_poly.entity_id
_entity_poly.type
_entity_poly.pdbx_seq_one_letter_code
_entity_poly.pdbx_strand_id
1 'polypeptide(L)'
;MSNQFNRLRTFIVAVLDTCTRFTEDLGALVMREPPKFRAVMDTKKRLWEQNENITYSFIGGAPCQHAKVKTIMAQWSWYANLTFEEEPSGGTIRISFDDNDTCWSTVGKQAQTIESLAPTMNLSGINSESTDITPKERGDILHEFGHVHGYQHEHQSPVRTLKFIKQGILEHEDNVNMSKKEIKRNIYLVLSTQQFSNYSRFDPESIMMYPIHASYTQEGIVIPHRTQLSDIDKAYAVLHYHRTTPHENAPDWTLERALDVLQITGSYMDQMLESRGPEGIRELFSRWNTSM
;
A
#
# COMPACT_ATOMS: atom_id res chain seq x y z
N MET A 1 1.87 74.68 -9.71
CA MET A 1 1.41 73.44 -9.05
C MET A 1 2.48 72.33 -9.20
N SER A 2 3.69 72.58 -8.71
CA SER A 2 4.87 71.71 -8.92
C SER A 2 5.33 70.98 -7.66
N ASN A 3 4.42 70.80 -6.68
CA ASN A 3 4.74 70.17 -5.38
C ASN A 3 3.97 68.85 -5.10
N GLN A 4 3.23 68.32 -6.07
CA GLN A 4 2.65 66.96 -5.99
C GLN A 4 3.37 65.91 -6.85
N PHE A 5 4.20 66.32 -7.82
CA PHE A 5 4.97 65.36 -8.64
C PHE A 5 6.26 64.85 -7.98
N ASN A 6 6.80 65.56 -6.97
CA ASN A 6 8.01 65.14 -6.27
C ASN A 6 7.78 64.13 -5.12
N ARG A 7 6.53 63.90 -4.68
CA ARG A 7 6.22 62.85 -3.69
C ARG A 7 5.89 61.49 -4.31
N LEU A 8 5.62 61.43 -5.62
CA LEU A 8 5.42 60.16 -6.33
C LEU A 8 6.74 59.52 -6.80
N ARG A 9 7.81 60.32 -6.99
CA ARG A 9 9.13 59.81 -7.39
C ARG A 9 9.92 59.15 -6.25
N THR A 10 9.70 59.55 -4.99
CA THR A 10 10.40 58.93 -3.84
C THR A 10 9.75 57.60 -3.41
N PHE A 11 8.49 57.32 -3.78
CA PHE A 11 7.84 56.04 -3.48
C PHE A 11 8.11 54.95 -4.53
N ILE A 12 8.41 55.33 -5.78
CA ILE A 12 8.71 54.36 -6.85
C ILE A 12 10.16 53.85 -6.78
N VAL A 13 11.11 54.65 -6.28
CA VAL A 13 12.50 54.21 -6.11
C VAL A 13 12.67 53.25 -4.92
N ALA A 14 11.84 53.36 -3.88
CA ALA A 14 11.90 52.42 -2.74
C ALA A 14 11.26 51.03 -3.03
N VAL A 15 10.42 50.92 -4.07
CA VAL A 15 9.80 49.65 -4.49
C VAL A 15 10.67 48.91 -5.52
N LEU A 16 11.55 49.61 -6.24
CA LEU A 16 12.46 48.98 -7.20
C LEU A 16 13.75 48.46 -6.56
N ASP A 17 14.20 48.98 -5.42
CA ASP A 17 15.38 48.49 -4.69
C ASP A 17 15.10 47.29 -3.76
N THR A 18 13.83 46.98 -3.49
CA THR A 18 13.43 45.72 -2.82
C THR A 18 13.22 44.57 -3.80
N CYS A 19 13.14 44.86 -5.11
CA CYS A 19 12.97 43.84 -6.15
C CYS A 19 14.31 43.28 -6.66
N THR A 20 15.43 43.99 -6.48
CA THR A 20 16.78 43.57 -6.91
C THR A 20 17.60 42.86 -5.83
N ARG A 21 17.16 42.86 -4.56
CA ARG A 21 17.76 42.03 -3.50
C ARG A 21 17.10 40.66 -3.31
N PHE A 22 16.03 40.37 -4.06
CA PHE A 22 15.42 39.03 -4.07
C PHE A 22 15.92 38.14 -5.21
N THR A 23 16.73 38.67 -6.13
CA THR A 23 17.23 37.93 -7.30
C THR A 23 18.66 37.40 -7.14
N GLU A 24 19.36 37.69 -6.04
CA GLU A 24 20.72 37.16 -5.78
C GLU A 24 20.77 36.01 -4.76
N ASP A 25 19.64 35.63 -4.14
CA ASP A 25 19.57 34.47 -3.22
C ASP A 25 18.60 33.37 -3.68
N LEU A 26 18.27 33.35 -4.98
CA LEU A 26 17.55 32.25 -5.64
C LEU A 26 18.48 31.40 -6.53
N GLY A 27 19.79 31.71 -6.54
CA GLY A 27 20.83 31.00 -7.29
C GLY A 27 21.37 29.73 -6.63
N ALA A 28 20.81 29.30 -5.50
CA ALA A 28 21.20 28.06 -4.83
C ALA A 28 19.99 27.22 -4.38
N LEU A 29 18.86 27.32 -5.09
CA LEU A 29 17.93 26.20 -5.11
C LEU A 29 18.61 25.10 -5.94
N VAL A 30 19.49 24.34 -5.27
CA VAL A 30 19.92 23.02 -5.70
C VAL A 30 18.68 22.37 -6.29
N MET A 31 18.71 22.14 -7.61
CA MET A 31 17.86 21.17 -8.28
C MET A 31 18.11 19.86 -7.54
N ARG A 32 17.43 19.66 -6.41
CA ARG A 32 17.45 18.41 -5.67
C ARG A 32 16.92 17.43 -6.68
N GLU A 33 17.76 16.48 -7.05
CA GLU A 33 17.36 15.34 -7.87
C GLU A 33 15.99 14.85 -7.40
N PRO A 34 15.05 14.58 -8.35
CA PRO A 34 13.74 14.09 -7.96
C PRO A 34 13.90 12.84 -7.08
N PRO A 35 13.16 12.73 -5.96
CA PRO A 35 13.32 11.63 -5.04
C PRO A 35 12.95 10.30 -5.69
N LYS A 36 13.79 9.30 -5.37
CA LYS A 36 13.90 7.94 -5.93
C LYS A 36 12.59 7.13 -5.92
N PHE A 37 12.50 6.20 -6.87
CA PHE A 37 11.36 5.35 -7.24
C PHE A 37 11.14 4.15 -6.30
N ARG A 38 9.91 3.91 -5.83
CA ARG A 38 9.48 2.74 -4.98
C ARG A 38 8.22 2.09 -5.57
N ALA A 39 7.85 0.90 -5.11
CA ALA A 39 6.74 0.08 -5.62
C ALA A 39 5.53 0.08 -4.66
N VAL A 40 4.40 -0.53 -5.06
CA VAL A 40 3.23 -0.82 -4.19
C VAL A 40 3.61 -1.71 -3.01
N MET A 41 4.67 -2.49 -3.19
CA MET A 41 5.35 -3.23 -2.13
C MET A 41 6.34 -2.32 -1.38
N ASP A 42 6.37 -2.43 -0.06
CA ASP A 42 7.25 -1.63 0.80
C ASP A 42 8.74 -1.91 0.50
N THR A 43 9.61 -1.08 1.06
CA THR A 43 11.06 -1.19 0.95
C THR A 43 11.58 -2.58 1.31
N LYS A 44 12.70 -3.00 0.71
CA LYS A 44 13.39 -4.28 1.03
C LYS A 44 13.50 -4.54 2.53
N LYS A 45 13.67 -3.49 3.36
CA LYS A 45 13.79 -3.58 4.82
C LYS A 45 12.53 -4.11 5.53
N ARG A 46 11.35 -3.96 4.92
CA ARG A 46 10.07 -4.39 5.48
C ARG A 46 9.54 -5.69 4.87
N LEU A 47 10.12 -6.14 3.75
CA LEU A 47 9.80 -7.44 3.18
C LEU A 47 10.47 -8.57 3.96
N TRP A 48 9.75 -9.68 4.12
CA TRP A 48 10.32 -10.93 4.61
C TRP A 48 11.45 -11.44 3.72
N GLU A 49 12.47 -12.04 4.32
CA GLU A 49 13.44 -12.82 3.58
C GLU A 49 12.84 -14.17 3.17
N GLN A 50 13.41 -14.76 2.13
CA GLN A 50 13.02 -16.09 1.71
C GLN A 50 13.29 -17.11 2.81
N ASN A 51 12.31 -17.96 3.12
CA ASN A 51 12.38 -18.97 4.19
C ASN A 51 12.51 -18.41 5.60
N GLU A 52 12.21 -17.13 5.81
CA GLU A 52 12.09 -16.57 7.16
C GLU A 52 10.94 -17.27 7.91
N ASN A 53 11.15 -17.60 9.19
CA ASN A 53 10.09 -18.19 9.99
C ASN A 53 9.07 -17.11 10.39
N ILE A 54 7.90 -17.12 9.75
CA ILE A 54 6.81 -16.20 10.06
C ILE A 54 5.78 -16.95 10.89
N THR A 55 5.71 -16.64 12.18
CA THR A 55 4.72 -17.26 13.07
C THR A 55 3.47 -16.39 13.19
N TYR A 56 2.31 -17.01 13.38
CA TYR A 56 1.07 -16.31 13.67
C TYR A 56 0.33 -16.92 14.85
N SER A 57 -0.46 -16.10 15.55
CA SER A 57 -1.32 -16.55 16.65
C SER A 57 -2.60 -15.71 16.70
N PHE A 58 -3.66 -16.29 17.27
CA PHE A 58 -4.93 -15.59 17.45
C PHE A 58 -5.04 -15.01 18.86
N ILE A 59 -5.53 -13.77 18.96
CA ILE A 59 -5.91 -13.13 20.22
C ILE A 59 -7.43 -13.17 20.32
N GLY A 60 -7.94 -14.15 21.06
CA GLY A 60 -9.39 -14.41 21.14
C GLY A 60 -9.96 -14.93 19.82
N GLY A 61 -11.23 -14.60 19.55
CA GLY A 61 -11.96 -15.06 18.38
C GLY A 61 -12.51 -16.48 18.50
N ALA A 62 -13.59 -16.75 17.77
CA ALA A 62 -14.23 -18.05 17.69
C ALA A 62 -13.47 -19.00 16.75
N PRO A 63 -13.54 -20.34 16.96
CA PRO A 63 -12.89 -21.31 16.09
C PRO A 63 -13.26 -21.19 14.61
N CYS A 64 -14.49 -20.78 14.29
CA CYS A 64 -14.90 -20.56 12.91
C CYS A 64 -14.21 -19.34 12.28
N GLN A 65 -13.95 -18.26 13.03
CA GLN A 65 -13.19 -17.11 12.55
C GLN A 65 -11.75 -17.53 12.23
N HIS A 66 -11.13 -18.32 13.12
CA HIS A 66 -9.78 -18.86 12.89
C HIS A 66 -9.74 -19.73 11.62
N ALA A 67 -10.75 -20.58 11.41
CA ALA A 67 -10.85 -21.43 10.23
C ALA A 67 -10.95 -20.61 8.93
N LYS A 68 -11.74 -19.52 8.92
CA LYS A 68 -11.82 -18.59 7.78
C LYS A 68 -10.48 -17.96 7.47
N VAL A 69 -9.80 -17.43 8.49
CA VAL A 69 -8.49 -16.80 8.34
C VAL A 69 -7.47 -17.77 7.74
N LYS A 70 -7.35 -18.98 8.31
CA LYS A 70 -6.43 -20.02 7.81
C LYS A 70 -6.71 -20.38 6.35
N THR A 71 -7.99 -20.55 6.01
CA THR A 71 -8.42 -20.89 4.65
C THR A 71 -8.06 -19.77 3.66
N ILE A 72 -8.30 -18.52 4.02
CA ILE A 72 -8.11 -17.40 3.09
C ILE A 72 -6.65 -16.99 2.98
N MET A 73 -5.90 -16.92 4.09
CA MET A 73 -4.49 -16.54 4.08
C MET A 73 -3.64 -17.51 3.26
N ALA A 74 -4.03 -18.79 3.22
CA ALA A 74 -3.35 -19.81 2.42
C ALA A 74 -3.36 -19.50 0.91
N GLN A 75 -4.28 -18.68 0.40
CA GLN A 75 -4.27 -18.28 -1.01
C GLN A 75 -3.03 -17.48 -1.40
N TRP A 76 -2.48 -16.66 -0.49
CA TRP A 76 -1.24 -15.94 -0.78
C TRP A 76 -0.05 -16.89 -1.03
N SER A 77 -0.04 -18.06 -0.39
CA SER A 77 1.01 -19.08 -0.57
C SER A 77 1.04 -19.69 -1.96
N TRP A 78 0.02 -19.45 -2.79
CA TRP A 78 0.04 -19.89 -4.18
C TRP A 78 0.98 -19.04 -5.03
N TYR A 79 1.17 -17.78 -4.64
CA TYR A 79 1.92 -16.78 -5.42
C TYR A 79 3.20 -16.34 -4.69
N ALA A 80 3.17 -16.23 -3.37
CA ALA A 80 4.32 -15.87 -2.55
C ALA A 80 4.95 -17.09 -1.91
N ASN A 81 6.28 -17.26 -2.02
CA ASN A 81 7.04 -18.30 -1.34
C ASN A 81 7.33 -17.95 0.13
N LEU A 82 6.28 -17.75 0.92
CA LEU A 82 6.37 -17.57 2.37
C LEU A 82 5.61 -18.67 3.09
N THR A 83 6.11 -19.06 4.26
CA THR A 83 5.51 -20.08 5.12
C THR A 83 5.06 -19.43 6.43
N PHE A 84 3.83 -19.74 6.84
CA PHE A 84 3.25 -19.24 8.08
C PHE A 84 3.01 -20.42 9.04
N GLU A 85 3.63 -20.36 10.22
CA GLU A 85 3.47 -21.37 11.26
C GLU A 85 2.56 -20.86 12.38
N GLU A 86 1.58 -21.66 12.79
CA GLU A 86 0.70 -21.28 13.90
C GLU A 86 1.39 -21.56 15.24
N GLU A 87 1.38 -20.58 16.12
CA GLU A 87 1.81 -20.72 17.50
C GLU A 87 0.62 -20.53 18.45
N PRO A 88 0.59 -21.22 19.62
CA PRO A 88 -0.48 -21.05 20.60
C PRO A 88 -0.64 -19.60 21.08
N SER A 89 0.46 -18.85 21.15
CA SER A 89 0.50 -17.45 21.56
C SER A 89 1.84 -16.83 21.21
N GLY A 90 1.88 -15.51 21.06
CA GLY A 90 3.14 -14.77 20.92
C GLY A 90 3.75 -14.81 19.53
N GLY A 91 2.98 -15.24 18.53
CA GLY A 91 3.42 -15.23 17.13
C GLY A 91 3.84 -13.85 16.66
N THR A 92 4.64 -13.78 15.59
CA THR A 92 5.04 -12.51 14.99
C THR A 92 3.83 -11.74 14.47
N ILE A 93 2.90 -12.45 13.82
CA ILE A 93 1.59 -11.93 13.41
C ILE A 93 0.55 -12.29 14.49
N ARG A 94 -0.07 -11.29 15.10
CA ARG A 94 -1.05 -11.48 16.18
C ARG A 94 -2.39 -10.91 15.77
N ILE A 95 -3.36 -11.81 15.55
CA ILE A 95 -4.62 -11.54 14.86
C ILE A 95 -5.74 -11.44 15.90
N SER A 96 -6.28 -10.24 16.11
CA SER A 96 -7.45 -10.00 16.95
C SER A 96 -8.74 -9.89 16.13
N PHE A 97 -9.88 -9.98 16.82
CA PHE A 97 -11.22 -9.86 16.25
C PHE A 97 -12.08 -8.85 17.04
N ASP A 98 -11.54 -7.66 17.30
CA ASP A 98 -12.25 -6.60 18.01
C ASP A 98 -13.17 -5.84 17.04
N ASP A 99 -14.48 -6.05 17.19
CA ASP A 99 -15.51 -5.36 16.42
C ASP A 99 -15.69 -3.88 16.82
N ASN A 100 -15.04 -3.43 17.91
CA ASN A 100 -14.99 -2.00 18.26
C ASN A 100 -13.85 -1.25 17.55
N ASP A 101 -13.02 -1.94 16.76
CA ASP A 101 -11.98 -1.37 15.90
C ASP A 101 -12.23 -1.80 14.44
N THR A 102 -11.40 -1.34 13.50
CA THR A 102 -11.48 -1.77 12.09
C THR A 102 -10.59 -2.96 11.76
N CYS A 103 -10.75 -3.47 10.54
CA CYS A 103 -9.68 -4.19 9.87
C CYS A 103 -8.44 -3.29 9.72
N TRP A 104 -7.28 -3.83 10.08
CA TRP A 104 -5.96 -3.25 9.83
C TRP A 104 -4.87 -4.29 10.08
N SER A 105 -3.69 -4.07 9.50
CA SER A 105 -2.48 -4.85 9.75
C SER A 105 -1.24 -3.97 9.70
N THR A 106 -0.20 -4.36 10.44
CA THR A 106 1.15 -3.86 10.18
C THR A 106 1.65 -4.36 8.83
N VAL A 107 2.65 -3.66 8.26
CA VAL A 107 3.22 -4.00 6.96
C VAL A 107 4.50 -4.82 7.12
N GLY A 108 4.47 -6.06 6.64
CA GLY A 108 5.60 -6.99 6.67
C GLY A 108 6.31 -7.07 8.03
N LYS A 109 7.63 -6.95 8.02
CA LYS A 109 8.50 -7.02 9.21
C LYS A 109 8.23 -5.95 10.26
N GLN A 110 7.41 -4.94 9.99
CA GLN A 110 7.00 -3.99 11.03
C GLN A 110 6.31 -4.71 12.21
N ALA A 111 5.67 -5.85 11.97
CA ALA A 111 5.11 -6.72 13.01
C ALA A 111 6.14 -7.09 14.11
N GLN A 112 7.42 -7.25 13.76
CA GLN A 112 8.51 -7.60 14.68
C GLN A 112 8.85 -6.47 15.67
N THR A 113 8.43 -5.23 15.37
CA THR A 113 8.70 -4.06 16.23
C THR A 113 7.58 -3.75 17.21
N ILE A 114 6.45 -4.46 17.11
CA ILE A 114 5.30 -4.27 17.99
C ILE A 114 5.49 -5.07 19.27
N GLU A 115 5.10 -4.47 20.41
CA GLU A 115 5.13 -5.12 21.72
C GLU A 115 4.46 -6.51 21.68
N SER A 116 5.08 -7.47 22.37
CA SER A 116 4.81 -8.91 22.21
C SER A 116 3.37 -9.36 22.50
N LEU A 117 2.61 -8.58 23.28
CA LEU A 117 1.21 -8.88 23.61
C LEU A 117 0.20 -8.06 22.81
N ALA A 118 0.62 -6.99 22.13
CA ALA A 118 -0.28 -6.14 21.37
C ALA A 118 -0.58 -6.78 20.01
N PRO A 119 -1.82 -6.73 19.49
CA PRO A 119 -2.13 -7.23 18.15
C PRO A 119 -1.26 -6.54 17.09
N THR A 120 -0.94 -7.26 16.02
CA THR A 120 -0.32 -6.70 14.81
C THR A 120 -1.29 -6.66 13.64
N MET A 121 -2.46 -7.27 13.80
CA MET A 121 -3.58 -7.26 12.86
C MET A 121 -4.88 -7.33 13.66
N ASN A 122 -5.90 -6.63 13.20
CA ASN A 122 -7.28 -6.82 13.64
C ASN A 122 -8.16 -7.13 12.44
N LEU A 123 -9.12 -8.04 12.61
CA LEU A 123 -10.14 -8.38 11.61
C LEU A 123 -11.52 -8.18 12.23
N SER A 124 -12.19 -7.10 11.82
CA SER A 124 -13.50 -6.70 12.34
C SER A 124 -14.63 -7.20 11.44
N GLY A 125 -15.75 -7.61 12.04
CA GLY A 125 -16.94 -8.07 11.33
C GLY A 125 -16.81 -9.45 10.70
N ILE A 126 -15.88 -10.29 11.16
CA ILE A 126 -15.81 -11.71 10.77
C ILE A 126 -16.83 -12.49 11.60
N ASN A 127 -17.76 -13.18 10.95
CA ASN A 127 -18.84 -13.88 11.66
C ASN A 127 -18.30 -15.02 12.55
N SER A 128 -18.71 -15.00 13.83
CA SER A 128 -18.30 -15.92 14.90
C SER A 128 -19.13 -17.18 15.06
N GLU A 129 -20.15 -17.38 14.22
CA GLU A 129 -21.14 -18.45 14.37
C GLU A 129 -21.15 -19.46 13.22
N SER A 130 -20.56 -19.12 12.08
CA SER A 130 -20.49 -19.97 10.88
C SER A 130 -19.09 -20.01 10.30
N THR A 131 -18.73 -21.12 9.66
CA THR A 131 -17.51 -21.26 8.84
C THR A 131 -17.69 -20.75 7.40
N ASP A 132 -18.91 -20.38 7.00
CA ASP A 132 -19.18 -19.84 5.67
C ASP A 132 -18.45 -18.51 5.48
N ILE A 133 -17.71 -18.41 4.37
CA ILE A 133 -16.93 -17.21 4.02
C ILE A 133 -17.77 -16.35 3.08
N THR A 134 -18.19 -15.19 3.56
CA THR A 134 -18.81 -14.17 2.72
C THR A 134 -17.76 -13.50 1.79
N PRO A 135 -18.18 -12.90 0.67
CA PRO A 135 -17.26 -12.15 -0.19
C PRO A 135 -16.53 -11.01 0.54
N LYS A 136 -17.22 -10.33 1.47
CA LYS A 136 -16.63 -9.26 2.29
C LYS A 136 -15.53 -9.80 3.20
N GLU A 137 -15.81 -10.85 3.97
CA GLU A 137 -14.79 -11.48 4.85
C GLU A 137 -13.59 -11.97 4.05
N ARG A 138 -13.82 -12.55 2.87
CA ARG A 138 -12.74 -12.94 1.96
C ARG A 138 -11.87 -11.76 1.57
N GLY A 139 -12.48 -10.66 1.13
CA GLY A 139 -11.75 -9.47 0.71
C GLY A 139 -10.97 -8.83 1.85
N ASP A 140 -11.59 -8.67 3.03
CA ASP A 140 -10.93 -8.10 4.21
C ASP A 140 -9.73 -8.94 4.63
N ILE A 141 -9.89 -10.27 4.72
CA ILE A 141 -8.77 -11.15 5.11
C ILE A 141 -7.67 -11.14 4.05
N LEU A 142 -8.00 -11.20 2.75
CA LEU A 142 -6.97 -11.12 1.70
C LEU A 142 -6.22 -9.78 1.75
N HIS A 143 -6.92 -8.66 1.96
CA HIS A 143 -6.36 -7.32 2.05
C HIS A 143 -5.38 -7.18 3.21
N GLU A 144 -5.79 -7.56 4.43
CA GLU A 144 -4.93 -7.45 5.61
C GLU A 144 -3.71 -8.37 5.50
N PHE A 145 -3.87 -9.56 4.92
CA PHE A 145 -2.72 -10.41 4.62
C PHE A 145 -1.85 -9.87 3.47
N GLY A 146 -2.37 -9.03 2.59
CA GLY A 146 -1.56 -8.25 1.66
C GLY A 146 -0.57 -7.35 2.38
N HIS A 147 -1.00 -6.63 3.42
CA HIS A 147 -0.08 -5.86 4.27
C HIS A 147 0.97 -6.75 4.94
N VAL A 148 0.60 -7.94 5.41
CA VAL A 148 1.56 -8.91 5.93
C VAL A 148 2.60 -9.30 4.87
N HIS A 149 2.23 -9.41 3.60
CA HIS A 149 3.17 -9.64 2.48
C HIS A 149 3.96 -8.39 2.07
N GLY A 150 3.74 -7.25 2.72
CA GLY A 150 4.46 -6.01 2.45
C GLY A 150 3.76 -5.06 1.49
N TYR A 151 2.52 -5.33 1.10
CA TYR A 151 1.75 -4.42 0.25
C TYR A 151 1.37 -3.16 1.01
N GLN A 152 1.38 -2.03 0.30
CA GLN A 152 0.74 -0.80 0.68
C GLN A 152 -0.59 -0.67 -0.06
N HIS A 153 -1.41 0.29 0.37
CA HIS A 153 -2.69 0.56 -0.30
C HIS A 153 -2.51 1.09 -1.73
N GLU A 154 -3.24 0.52 -2.69
CA GLU A 154 -3.15 0.89 -4.12
C GLU A 154 -3.66 2.32 -4.38
N HIS A 155 -4.72 2.72 -3.69
CA HIS A 155 -5.26 4.08 -3.78
C HIS A 155 -4.31 5.16 -3.23
N GLN A 156 -3.25 4.78 -2.50
CA GLN A 156 -2.20 5.70 -2.08
C GLN A 156 -1.19 5.96 -3.18
N SER A 157 -1.47 5.48 -4.40
CA SER A 157 -0.71 5.82 -5.58
C SER A 157 -0.95 7.30 -6.01
N PRO A 158 -0.04 8.29 -5.80
CA PRO A 158 0.18 9.42 -6.72
C PRO A 158 -0.11 9.33 -8.25
N VAL A 159 -0.09 8.18 -8.93
CA VAL A 159 -0.48 8.03 -10.36
C VAL A 159 -1.99 7.86 -10.49
N ARG A 160 -2.72 7.77 -9.37
CA ARG A 160 -4.17 7.85 -9.36
C ARG A 160 -4.62 9.15 -9.99
N THR A 161 -5.57 9.05 -10.90
CA THR A 161 -6.23 10.19 -11.52
C THR A 161 -7.43 10.69 -10.71
N LEU A 162 -7.78 9.99 -9.62
CA LEU A 162 -8.95 10.27 -8.79
C LEU A 162 -8.82 11.59 -8.03
N LYS A 163 -9.84 12.45 -8.12
CA LYS A 163 -9.91 13.71 -7.38
C LYS A 163 -10.87 13.59 -6.21
N PHE A 164 -10.32 13.54 -5.00
CA PHE A 164 -11.13 13.36 -3.79
C PHE A 164 -11.79 14.66 -3.32
N ILE A 165 -13.04 14.58 -2.88
CA ILE A 165 -13.78 15.63 -2.19
C ILE A 165 -13.67 15.37 -0.68
N LYS A 166 -12.83 16.15 0.01
CA LYS A 166 -12.69 16.07 1.47
C LYS A 166 -14.01 16.22 2.23
N GLN A 167 -14.92 17.06 1.73
CA GLN A 167 -16.22 17.26 2.33
C GLN A 167 -17.15 16.05 2.15
N GLY A 168 -17.22 15.46 0.95
CA GLY A 168 -18.08 14.30 0.70
C GLY A 168 -17.58 13.01 1.36
N ILE A 169 -16.29 12.95 1.70
CA ILE A 169 -15.73 11.98 2.65
C ILE A 169 -16.34 12.17 4.05
N LEU A 170 -16.19 13.37 4.62
CA LEU A 170 -16.64 13.67 5.99
C LEU A 170 -18.16 13.51 6.15
N GLU A 171 -18.94 13.92 5.15
CA GLU A 171 -20.41 13.82 5.18
C GLU A 171 -20.89 12.36 5.11
N HIS A 172 -20.24 11.50 4.32
CA HIS A 172 -20.60 10.08 4.30
C HIS A 172 -20.27 9.42 5.64
N GLU A 173 -19.12 9.75 6.22
CA GLU A 173 -18.64 9.21 7.50
C GLU A 173 -19.56 9.57 8.66
N ASP A 174 -20.03 10.83 8.74
CA ASP A 174 -21.01 11.27 9.73
C ASP A 174 -22.33 10.48 9.59
N ASN A 175 -22.68 10.05 8.37
CA ASN A 175 -23.88 9.26 8.11
C ASN A 175 -23.71 7.75 8.42
N VAL A 176 -22.48 7.22 8.37
CA VAL A 176 -22.19 5.80 8.64
C VAL A 176 -21.59 5.54 10.04
N ASN A 177 -21.46 6.58 10.87
CA ASN A 177 -20.99 6.52 12.26
C ASN A 177 -19.60 5.87 12.42
N MET A 178 -18.71 6.07 11.43
CA MET A 178 -17.31 5.64 11.50
C MET A 178 -16.54 6.45 12.55
N SER A 179 -15.60 5.83 13.27
CA SER A 179 -14.83 6.54 14.27
C SER A 179 -13.83 7.51 13.62
N LYS A 180 -13.59 8.67 14.26
CA LYS A 180 -12.59 9.66 13.82
C LYS A 180 -11.17 9.08 13.62
N LYS A 181 -10.86 7.94 14.24
CA LYS A 181 -9.59 7.22 14.15
C LYS A 181 -9.47 6.47 12.81
N GLU A 182 -10.56 5.84 12.36
CA GLU A 182 -10.67 5.18 11.04
C GLU A 182 -10.57 6.21 9.91
N ILE A 183 -11.32 7.30 10.04
CA ILE A 183 -11.29 8.45 9.13
C ILE A 183 -9.85 8.94 8.94
N LYS A 184 -9.08 9.03 10.04
CA LYS A 184 -7.70 9.53 9.98
C LYS A 184 -6.71 8.55 9.34
N ARG A 185 -6.84 7.25 9.61
CA ARG A 185 -5.89 6.23 9.11
C ARG A 185 -6.18 5.80 7.69
N ASN A 186 -7.45 5.66 7.34
CA ASN A 186 -7.87 5.12 6.05
C ASN A 186 -8.11 6.23 5.03
N ILE A 187 -8.48 7.45 5.47
CA ILE A 187 -8.93 8.51 4.57
C ILE A 187 -8.14 9.82 4.68
N TYR A 188 -7.68 10.27 5.86
CA TYR A 188 -6.77 11.44 5.87
C TYR A 188 -5.40 11.12 5.26
N LEU A 189 -4.93 9.86 5.30
CA LEU A 189 -3.75 9.45 4.54
C LEU A 189 -4.00 9.56 3.01
N VAL A 190 -5.25 9.39 2.54
CA VAL A 190 -5.67 9.61 1.13
C VAL A 190 -5.47 11.06 0.70
N LEU A 191 -5.63 12.00 1.64
CA LEU A 191 -5.53 13.44 1.40
C LEU A 191 -4.17 14.04 1.77
N SER A 192 -3.39 13.41 2.64
CA SER A 192 -2.18 14.00 3.24
C SER A 192 -0.86 13.52 2.65
N THR A 193 -0.84 12.59 1.70
CA THR A 193 0.42 12.06 1.18
C THR A 193 0.76 12.66 -0.18
N GLN A 194 1.40 13.83 -0.12
CA GLN A 194 2.45 14.25 -1.06
C GLN A 194 3.72 13.36 -0.97
N GLN A 195 3.64 12.18 -0.36
CA GLN A 195 4.81 11.42 0.07
C GLN A 195 4.84 9.97 -0.41
N PHE A 196 4.54 9.68 -1.68
CA PHE A 196 5.05 8.45 -2.29
C PHE A 196 5.45 8.72 -3.74
N SER A 197 6.46 8.01 -4.23
CA SER A 197 7.07 8.23 -5.54
C SER A 197 7.24 6.89 -6.25
N ASN A 198 6.51 6.74 -7.37
CA ASN A 198 6.60 5.74 -8.45
C ASN A 198 5.77 4.46 -8.33
N TYR A 199 5.30 3.94 -9.48
CA TYR A 199 4.18 2.99 -9.55
C TYR A 199 4.28 2.06 -10.74
N SER A 200 3.78 0.85 -10.54
CA SER A 200 3.07 0.10 -11.58
C SER A 200 1.94 0.94 -12.17
N ARG A 201 1.41 0.50 -13.31
CA ARG A 201 0.08 0.93 -13.75
C ARG A 201 -0.90 0.80 -12.56
N PHE A 202 -1.60 1.89 -12.23
CA PHE A 202 -2.65 1.88 -11.22
C PHE A 202 -3.62 0.73 -11.47
N ASP A 203 -3.81 -0.12 -10.46
CA ASP A 203 -4.67 -1.29 -10.54
C ASP A 203 -5.98 -1.09 -9.77
N PRO A 204 -7.06 -0.61 -10.42
CA PRO A 204 -8.34 -0.45 -9.74
C PRO A 204 -8.92 -1.77 -9.21
N GLU A 205 -8.46 -2.92 -9.74
CA GLU A 205 -8.93 -4.25 -9.34
C GLU A 205 -8.10 -4.87 -8.21
N SER A 206 -7.01 -4.22 -7.79
CA SER A 206 -6.14 -4.73 -6.71
C SER A 206 -6.92 -4.96 -5.43
N ILE A 207 -6.63 -6.06 -4.74
CA ILE A 207 -7.14 -6.32 -3.40
C ILE A 207 -6.77 -5.20 -2.42
N MET A 208 -5.66 -4.50 -2.67
CA MET A 208 -5.16 -3.39 -1.84
C MET A 208 -5.85 -2.06 -2.15
N MET A 209 -6.81 -2.06 -3.08
CA MET A 209 -7.62 -0.90 -3.39
C MET A 209 -8.65 -0.66 -2.28
N TYR A 210 -8.62 0.54 -1.70
CA TYR A 210 -9.62 0.90 -0.70
C TYR A 210 -10.94 1.18 -1.40
N PRO A 211 -12.09 0.70 -0.87
CA PRO A 211 -13.39 0.99 -1.46
C PRO A 211 -13.62 2.49 -1.55
N ILE A 212 -14.01 2.98 -2.72
CA ILE A 212 -14.30 4.39 -2.94
C ILE A 212 -15.80 4.55 -3.16
N HIS A 213 -16.43 5.35 -2.31
CA HIS A 213 -17.84 5.71 -2.47
C HIS A 213 -17.96 6.90 -3.44
N ALA A 214 -19.08 7.00 -4.16
CA ALA A 214 -19.29 8.07 -5.15
C ALA A 214 -19.13 9.47 -4.52
N SER A 215 -19.57 9.65 -3.28
CA SER A 215 -19.44 10.90 -2.52
C SER A 215 -17.98 11.31 -2.24
N TYR A 216 -17.02 10.38 -2.36
CA TYR A 216 -15.63 10.67 -2.08
C TYR A 216 -14.92 11.37 -3.23
N THR A 217 -15.46 11.36 -4.46
CA THR A 217 -14.78 11.86 -5.65
C THR A 217 -15.60 12.88 -6.43
N GLN A 218 -14.93 13.80 -7.13
CA GLN A 218 -15.58 14.82 -7.95
C GLN A 218 -16.39 14.22 -9.10
N GLU A 219 -15.89 13.12 -9.63
CA GLU A 219 -16.45 12.41 -10.76
C GLU A 219 -17.54 11.39 -10.36
N GLY A 220 -17.83 11.23 -9.06
CA GLY A 220 -18.81 10.26 -8.58
C GLY A 220 -18.38 8.80 -8.76
N ILE A 221 -17.07 8.54 -8.87
CA ILE A 221 -16.51 7.21 -9.11
C ILE A 221 -16.75 6.32 -7.89
N VAL A 222 -17.27 5.13 -8.16
CA VAL A 222 -17.40 4.04 -7.19
C VAL A 222 -16.34 2.99 -7.48
N ILE A 223 -15.59 2.60 -6.46
CA ILE A 223 -14.70 1.45 -6.53
C ILE A 223 -15.16 0.46 -5.46
N PRO A 224 -15.67 -0.71 -5.86
CA PRO A 224 -16.24 -1.66 -4.93
C PRO A 224 -15.14 -2.30 -4.08
N HIS A 225 -15.58 -2.90 -2.97
CA HIS A 225 -14.73 -3.78 -2.19
C HIS A 225 -14.29 -4.98 -3.02
N ARG A 226 -12.98 -5.27 -3.02
CA ARG A 226 -12.39 -6.35 -3.79
C ARG A 226 -12.35 -7.62 -2.97
N THR A 227 -12.68 -8.74 -3.61
CA THR A 227 -12.85 -10.03 -2.91
C THR A 227 -11.90 -11.10 -3.45
N GLN A 228 -11.00 -10.73 -4.37
CA GLN A 228 -10.05 -11.61 -5.03
C GLN A 228 -8.75 -10.84 -5.32
N LEU A 229 -7.64 -11.56 -5.42
CA LEU A 229 -6.36 -10.99 -5.87
C LEU A 229 -6.45 -10.68 -7.37
N SER A 230 -6.02 -9.48 -7.77
CA SER A 230 -5.83 -9.13 -9.17
C SER A 230 -4.62 -9.87 -9.75
N ASP A 231 -4.43 -9.78 -11.07
CA ASP A 231 -3.23 -10.34 -11.69
C ASP A 231 -1.97 -9.55 -11.35
N ILE A 232 -2.08 -8.24 -11.10
CA ILE A 232 -0.95 -7.41 -10.65
C ILE A 232 -0.58 -7.77 -9.20
N ASP A 233 -1.55 -8.02 -8.32
CA ASP A 233 -1.29 -8.52 -6.96
C ASP A 233 -0.52 -9.86 -7.00
N LYS A 234 -0.96 -10.80 -7.83
CA LYS A 234 -0.29 -12.10 -7.97
C LYS A 234 1.12 -11.95 -8.55
N ALA A 235 1.30 -11.09 -9.56
CA ALA A 235 2.58 -10.87 -10.20
C ALA A 235 3.61 -10.27 -9.22
N TYR A 236 3.21 -9.30 -8.41
CA TYR A 236 4.08 -8.75 -7.37
C TYR A 236 4.45 -9.80 -6.31
N ALA A 237 3.51 -10.65 -5.88
CA ALA A 237 3.79 -11.72 -4.95
C ALA A 237 4.84 -12.70 -5.51
N VAL A 238 4.68 -13.11 -6.78
CA VAL A 238 5.62 -14.00 -7.48
C VAL A 238 6.99 -13.35 -7.65
N LEU A 239 7.06 -12.08 -8.03
CA LEU A 239 8.32 -11.37 -8.22
C LEU A 239 9.09 -11.23 -6.89
N HIS A 240 8.40 -10.76 -5.84
CA HIS A 240 9.06 -10.48 -4.56
C HIS A 240 9.35 -11.73 -3.76
N TYR A 241 8.53 -12.78 -3.84
CA TYR A 241 8.73 -14.03 -3.10
C TYR A 241 8.85 -15.20 -4.07
N HIS A 242 9.76 -15.04 -5.04
CA HIS A 242 9.96 -15.99 -6.11
C HIS A 242 10.33 -17.40 -5.62
N ARG A 243 9.71 -18.39 -6.26
CA ARG A 243 10.06 -19.81 -6.18
C ARG A 243 10.35 -20.35 -7.58
N THR A 244 11.33 -21.24 -7.70
CA THR A 244 11.72 -21.84 -8.98
C THR A 244 10.61 -22.69 -9.60
N THR A 245 9.80 -23.34 -8.77
CA THR A 245 8.66 -24.15 -9.20
C THR A 245 7.38 -23.51 -8.68
N PRO A 246 6.45 -23.09 -9.55
CA PRO A 246 5.16 -22.54 -9.14
C PRO A 246 4.39 -23.50 -8.21
N HIS A 247 3.49 -22.93 -7.41
CA HIS A 247 2.64 -23.72 -6.52
C HIS A 247 1.64 -24.58 -7.35
N GLU A 248 1.29 -25.77 -6.87
CA GLU A 248 0.39 -26.70 -7.57
C GLU A 248 -1.00 -26.10 -7.87
N ASN A 249 -1.53 -25.28 -6.96
CA ASN A 249 -2.79 -24.54 -7.13
C ASN A 249 -2.69 -23.32 -8.07
N ALA A 250 -1.50 -22.95 -8.54
CA ALA A 250 -1.26 -21.83 -9.45
C ALA A 250 -0.08 -22.13 -10.41
N PRO A 251 -0.14 -23.23 -11.20
CA PRO A 251 1.02 -23.71 -11.96
C PRO A 251 1.45 -22.74 -13.06
N ASP A 252 0.53 -21.92 -13.56
CA ASP A 252 0.79 -20.94 -14.61
C ASP A 252 1.51 -19.68 -14.10
N TRP A 253 1.60 -19.46 -12.79
CA TRP A 253 2.21 -18.28 -12.19
C TRP A 253 3.74 -18.41 -12.06
N THR A 254 4.40 -18.48 -13.21
CA THR A 254 5.86 -18.43 -13.34
C THR A 254 6.39 -17.01 -13.14
N LEU A 255 7.72 -16.87 -12.92
CA LEU A 255 8.37 -15.56 -12.92
C LEU A 255 8.17 -14.84 -14.26
N GLU A 256 8.31 -15.56 -15.38
CA GLU A 256 8.12 -15.01 -16.72
C GLU A 256 6.72 -14.40 -16.89
N ARG A 257 5.67 -15.12 -16.48
CA ARG A 257 4.29 -14.59 -16.49
C ARG A 257 4.16 -13.35 -15.62
N ALA A 258 4.73 -13.37 -14.41
CA ALA A 258 4.68 -12.22 -13.52
C ALA A 258 5.36 -10.99 -14.14
N LEU A 259 6.52 -11.16 -14.79
CA LEU A 259 7.22 -10.09 -15.49
C LEU A 259 6.41 -9.54 -16.67
N ASP A 260 5.74 -10.41 -17.43
CA ASP A 260 4.85 -10.02 -18.54
C ASP A 260 3.65 -9.20 -18.05
N VAL A 261 2.96 -9.65 -17.00
CA VAL A 261 1.85 -8.91 -16.36
C VAL A 261 2.30 -7.54 -15.88
N LEU A 262 3.52 -7.44 -15.34
CA LEU A 262 4.13 -6.19 -14.88
C LEU A 262 4.76 -5.38 -16.02
N GLN A 263 4.72 -5.88 -17.26
CA GLN A 263 5.31 -5.26 -18.46
C GLN A 263 6.81 -4.98 -18.33
N ILE A 264 7.53 -5.81 -17.57
CA ILE A 264 8.98 -5.76 -17.45
C ILE A 264 9.56 -6.47 -18.67
N THR A 265 10.28 -5.74 -19.51
CA THR A 265 10.78 -6.22 -20.81
C THR A 265 12.27 -5.92 -21.01
N GLY A 266 12.87 -6.51 -22.04
CA GLY A 266 14.25 -6.26 -22.44
C GLY A 266 15.28 -6.82 -21.45
N SER A 267 16.45 -6.17 -21.39
CA SER A 267 17.60 -6.70 -20.64
C SER A 267 17.36 -6.89 -19.14
N TYR A 268 16.42 -6.15 -18.54
CA TYR A 268 16.04 -6.35 -17.14
C TYR A 268 15.21 -7.63 -16.94
N MET A 269 14.34 -7.98 -17.89
CA MET A 269 13.60 -9.24 -17.87
C MET A 269 14.57 -10.41 -17.93
N ASP A 270 15.49 -10.40 -18.89
CA ASP A 270 16.50 -11.47 -19.05
C ASP A 270 17.33 -11.66 -17.77
N GLN A 271 17.84 -10.56 -17.19
CA GLN A 271 18.60 -10.60 -15.95
C GLN A 271 17.79 -11.12 -14.76
N MET A 272 16.49 -10.80 -14.67
CA MET A 272 15.63 -11.31 -13.59
C MET A 272 15.35 -12.81 -13.75
N LEU A 273 15.15 -13.29 -14.98
CA LEU A 273 14.95 -14.72 -15.27
C LEU A 273 16.20 -15.55 -15.00
N GLU A 274 17.40 -14.98 -15.21
CA GLU A 274 18.68 -15.62 -14.89
C GLU A 274 19.03 -15.55 -13.39
N SER A 275 18.33 -14.71 -12.62
CA SER A 275 18.61 -14.52 -11.20
C SER A 275 18.24 -15.75 -10.38
N ARG A 276 19.16 -16.21 -9.52
CA ARG A 276 18.99 -17.44 -8.74
C ARG A 276 18.21 -17.27 -7.43
N GLY A 277 17.52 -16.15 -7.22
CA GLY A 277 16.72 -15.97 -6.01
C GLY A 277 16.00 -14.62 -5.88
N PRO A 278 15.05 -14.52 -4.95
CA PRO A 278 14.18 -13.35 -4.78
C PRO A 278 14.95 -12.06 -4.45
N GLU A 279 16.10 -12.14 -3.78
CA GLU A 279 16.90 -10.96 -3.49
C GLU A 279 17.48 -10.28 -4.74
N GLY A 280 18.03 -11.05 -5.67
CA GLY A 280 18.57 -10.53 -6.92
C GLY A 280 17.46 -9.99 -7.81
N ILE A 281 16.31 -10.68 -7.87
CA ILE A 281 15.11 -10.22 -8.58
C ILE A 281 14.63 -8.88 -7.99
N ARG A 282 14.50 -8.77 -6.66
CA ARG A 282 14.10 -7.51 -5.98
C ARG A 282 15.06 -6.36 -6.27
N GLU A 283 16.37 -6.62 -6.30
CA GLU A 283 17.37 -5.60 -6.61
C GLU A 283 17.26 -5.12 -8.07
N LEU A 284 17.19 -6.07 -9.01
CA LEU A 284 16.99 -5.77 -10.43
C LEU A 284 15.68 -5.03 -10.67
N PHE A 285 14.60 -5.45 -10.02
CA PHE A 285 13.30 -4.79 -10.08
C PHE A 285 13.37 -3.36 -9.54
N SER A 286 14.06 -3.15 -8.41
CA SER A 286 14.29 -1.81 -7.87
C SER A 286 15.07 -0.94 -8.85
N ARG A 287 16.06 -1.49 -9.56
CA ARG A 287 16.85 -0.75 -10.56
C ARG A 287 16.03 -0.43 -11.81
N TRP A 288 15.28 -1.41 -12.33
CA TRP A 288 14.36 -1.22 -13.45
C TRP A 288 13.36 -0.11 -13.16
N ASN A 289 12.74 -0.14 -11.99
CA ASN A 289 11.78 0.88 -11.55
C ASN A 289 12.41 2.29 -11.43
N THR A 290 13.71 2.39 -11.14
CA THR A 290 14.43 3.69 -11.11
C THR A 290 14.95 4.15 -12.47
N SER A 291 14.91 3.28 -13.49
CA SER A 291 15.43 3.58 -14.83
C SER A 291 14.37 4.10 -15.81
N MET A 292 13.09 4.00 -15.43
CA MET A 292 11.95 4.58 -16.14
C MET A 292 11.74 6.05 -15.75
#